data_AF-X6NU48-F1
#
_entry.id   AF-X6NU48-F1
#
_cell.length_a   1.000
_cell.length_b   1.000
_cell.length_c   1.000
_cell.angle_alpha   90.00
_cell.angle_beta   90.00
_cell.angle_gamma   90.00
#
_symmetry.space_group_name_H-M   'P 1'
#
loop_
_entity.id
_entity.type
_entity.pdbx_description
1 polymer ?
#
loop_
_entity_poly.entity_id
_entity_poly.type
_entity_poly.pdbx_seq_one_letter_code
_entity_poly.pdbx_strand_id
1 'polypeptide(L)'
;TTIRIRLPGHDRAFLQGQFQSHETIADVRAFIDSNLQQPIPEYKLVIGPPIQVLDNEAITLQQLRLVPAAIINLRMKKSVLKNFKLSTEMSEQLNSRLNEELEKRLKEEAELKSKKEEKENEHQTQPQTQTETQTQIQTNESGQTRTEDDKTTDNQKQ
;
A
#
# COMPACT_ATOMS: atom_id res chain seq x y z
N THR A 1 3.86 27.84 11.24
CA THR A 1 2.64 27.23 10.69
C THR A 1 2.98 25.91 10.03
N THR A 2 2.40 24.79 10.45
CA THR A 2 2.67 23.48 9.81
C THR A 2 1.57 23.15 8.80
N ILE A 3 1.92 23.13 7.50
CA ILE A 3 0.98 22.79 6.43
C ILE A 3 1.26 21.37 5.94
N ARG A 4 0.22 20.54 5.89
CA ARG A 4 0.25 19.18 5.32
C ARG A 4 -0.58 19.13 4.05
N ILE A 5 0.07 18.92 2.91
CA ILE A 5 -0.56 18.77 1.61
C ILE A 5 -0.79 17.28 1.36
N ARG A 6 -2.03 16.82 1.42
CA ARG A 6 -2.41 15.45 1.04
C ARG A 6 -2.30 15.30 -0.46
N LEU A 7 -1.58 14.26 -0.88
CA LEU A 7 -1.29 13.98 -2.29
C LEU A 7 -2.34 13.02 -2.88
N PRO A 8 -2.79 13.20 -4.14
CA PRO A 8 -3.74 12.30 -4.76
C PRO A 8 -3.06 10.98 -5.18
N GLY A 9 -3.82 9.89 -5.21
CA GLY A 9 -3.34 8.56 -5.62
C GLY A 9 -2.47 7.83 -4.59
N HIS A 10 -1.67 8.55 -3.82
CA HIS A 10 -0.86 7.97 -2.72
C HIS A 10 -1.66 7.99 -1.41
N ASP A 11 -2.30 6.86 -1.07
CA ASP A 11 -3.01 6.74 0.20
C ASP A 11 -2.06 7.04 1.38
N ARG A 12 -2.51 7.89 2.31
CA ARG A 12 -1.78 8.40 3.49
C ARG A 12 -0.52 9.25 3.23
N ALA A 13 -0.11 9.51 1.99
CA ALA A 13 1.05 10.38 1.75
C ALA A 13 0.70 11.88 1.92
N PHE A 14 1.58 12.59 2.62
CA PHE A 14 1.52 14.04 2.78
C PHE A 14 2.89 14.65 2.50
N LEU A 15 2.92 15.74 1.73
CA LEU A 15 4.04 16.67 1.75
C LEU A 15 3.83 17.62 2.94
N GLN A 16 4.84 17.79 3.81
CA GLN A 16 4.72 18.65 5.00
C GLN A 16 5.78 19.75 4.97
N GLY A 17 5.33 21.01 4.99
CA GLY A 17 6.20 22.18 5.10
C GLY A 17 5.96 22.96 6.40
N GLN A 18 6.97 23.73 6.80
CA GLN A 18 6.83 24.76 7.84
C GLN A 18 6.84 26.13 7.15
N PHE A 19 5.83 26.92 7.48
CA PHE A 19 5.52 28.21 6.88
C PHE A 19 5.33 29.28 7.96
N GLN A 20 5.49 30.56 7.62
CA GLN A 20 5.12 31.70 8.46
C GLN A 20 3.59 31.94 8.43
N SER A 21 3.09 32.89 9.22
CA SER A 21 1.67 33.26 9.18
C SER A 21 1.35 34.22 8.02
N HIS A 22 2.34 34.98 7.56
CA HIS A 22 2.24 35.98 6.49
C HIS A 22 2.53 35.44 5.09
N GLU A 23 3.09 34.23 4.97
CA GLU A 23 3.24 33.54 3.69
C GLU A 23 1.87 33.23 3.06
N THR A 24 1.90 33.00 1.76
CA THR A 24 0.75 33.02 0.85
C THR A 24 0.47 31.66 0.22
N ILE A 25 -0.61 31.58 -0.56
CA ILE A 25 -0.90 30.38 -1.35
C ILE A 25 0.06 30.24 -2.55
N ALA A 26 0.68 31.32 -3.03
CA ALA A 26 1.79 31.24 -3.98
C ALA A 26 2.99 30.48 -3.39
N ASP A 27 3.37 30.79 -2.13
CA ASP A 27 4.50 30.14 -1.45
C ASP A 27 4.23 28.64 -1.21
N VAL A 28 2.98 28.28 -0.87
CA VAL A 28 2.55 26.87 -0.76
C VAL A 28 2.61 26.16 -2.12
N ARG A 29 2.25 26.82 -3.24
CA ARG A 29 2.37 26.25 -4.59
C ARG A 29 3.84 26.06 -4.98
N ALA A 30 4.69 27.07 -4.80
CA ALA A 30 6.12 26.98 -5.06
C ALA A 30 6.79 25.85 -4.25
N PHE A 31 6.40 25.66 -2.99
CA PHE A 31 6.85 24.54 -2.16
C PHE A 31 6.40 23.18 -2.72
N ILE A 32 5.15 23.04 -3.15
CA ILE A 32 4.64 21.82 -3.79
C ILE A 32 5.43 21.52 -5.06
N ASP A 33 5.54 22.49 -5.97
CA ASP A 33 6.19 22.32 -7.27
C ASP A 33 7.68 21.96 -7.12
N SER A 34 8.36 22.53 -6.12
CA SER A 34 9.76 22.21 -5.79
C SER A 34 9.98 20.79 -5.24
N ASN A 35 8.92 20.11 -4.76
CA ASN A 35 8.99 18.75 -4.21
C ASN A 35 8.46 17.68 -5.19
N LEU A 36 8.19 18.05 -6.43
CA LEU A 36 7.66 17.17 -7.48
C LEU A 36 8.71 16.91 -8.56
N GLN A 37 8.69 15.72 -9.15
CA GLN A 37 9.62 15.35 -10.24
C GLN A 37 9.41 16.17 -11.52
N GLN A 38 8.21 16.74 -11.69
CA GLN A 38 7.75 17.44 -12.88
C GLN A 38 6.76 18.54 -12.45
N PRO A 39 6.80 19.74 -13.05
CA PRO A 39 5.79 20.77 -12.79
C PRO A 39 4.41 20.29 -13.26
N ILE A 40 3.39 20.43 -12.42
CA ILE A 40 2.04 19.93 -12.70
C ILE A 40 1.21 21.08 -13.28
N PRO A 41 0.81 21.05 -14.57
CA PRO A 41 0.18 22.18 -15.23
C PRO A 41 -1.27 22.44 -14.77
N GLU A 42 -1.90 21.52 -14.05
CA GLU A 42 -3.29 21.69 -13.60
C GLU A 42 -3.61 20.92 -12.31
N TYR A 43 -3.46 21.62 -11.18
CA TYR A 43 -3.96 21.21 -9.87
C TYR A 43 -4.74 22.32 -9.17
N LYS A 44 -5.53 21.94 -8.17
CA LYS A 44 -6.23 22.85 -7.26
C LYS A 44 -5.98 22.46 -5.81
N LEU A 45 -5.76 23.45 -4.96
CA LEU A 45 -5.64 23.29 -3.51
C LEU A 45 -7.01 23.47 -2.87
N VAL A 46 -7.44 22.52 -2.02
CA VAL A 46 -8.73 22.62 -1.31
C VAL A 46 -8.63 22.26 0.17
N ILE A 47 -9.40 22.96 1.00
CA ILE A 47 -9.61 22.70 2.43
C ILE A 47 -11.09 22.42 2.71
N GLY A 48 -11.42 21.93 3.91
CA GLY A 48 -12.80 21.71 4.33
C GLY A 48 -12.98 20.60 5.38
N PRO A 49 -14.24 20.26 5.75
CA PRO A 49 -15.50 20.77 5.19
C PRO A 49 -15.93 22.13 5.79
N PRO A 50 -16.76 22.94 5.08
CA PRO A 50 -17.18 22.77 3.68
C PRO A 50 -16.00 22.92 2.71
N ILE A 51 -16.11 22.40 1.49
CA ILE A 51 -15.00 22.41 0.53
C ILE A 51 -14.78 23.84 0.01
N GLN A 52 -13.67 24.45 0.40
CA GLN A 52 -13.20 25.74 -0.11
C GLN A 52 -11.99 25.52 -1.02
N VAL A 53 -11.99 26.18 -2.19
CA VAL A 53 -10.88 26.15 -3.15
C VAL A 53 -9.96 27.36 -2.92
N LEU A 54 -8.66 27.14 -2.92
CA LEU A 54 -7.63 28.16 -2.72
C LEU A 54 -7.11 28.64 -4.08
N ASP A 55 -7.97 29.38 -4.78
CA ASP A 55 -7.71 29.91 -6.12
C ASP A 55 -7.04 31.30 -6.12
N ASN A 56 -7.15 32.08 -5.03
CA ASN A 56 -6.37 33.32 -4.86
C ASN A 56 -4.98 32.98 -4.33
N GLU A 57 -3.93 33.33 -5.06
CA GLU A 57 -2.54 33.02 -4.69
C GLU A 57 -1.95 34.01 -3.67
N ALA A 58 -2.42 35.27 -3.67
CA ALA A 58 -1.87 36.35 -2.83
C ALA A 58 -2.46 36.42 -1.41
N ILE A 59 -3.42 35.54 -1.07
CA ILE A 59 -4.02 35.49 0.27
C ILE A 59 -3.09 34.75 1.25
N THR A 60 -2.95 35.27 2.48
CA THR A 60 -2.04 34.69 3.47
C THR A 60 -2.64 33.50 4.21
N LEU A 61 -1.78 32.63 4.74
CA LEU A 61 -2.17 31.51 5.60
C LEU A 61 -2.96 31.98 6.83
N GLN A 62 -2.62 33.15 7.39
CA GLN A 62 -3.37 33.76 8.50
C GLN A 62 -4.76 34.24 8.08
N GLN A 63 -4.91 34.87 6.91
CA GLN A 63 -6.21 35.30 6.39
C GLN A 63 -7.14 34.10 6.11
N LEU A 64 -6.59 32.99 5.62
CA LEU A 64 -7.31 31.72 5.44
C LEU A 64 -7.50 30.91 6.74
N ARG A 65 -7.01 31.40 7.89
CA ARG A 65 -7.06 30.72 9.20
C ARG A 65 -6.40 29.33 9.21
N LEU A 66 -5.35 29.14 8.42
CA LEU A 66 -4.56 27.89 8.31
C LEU A 66 -3.45 27.78 9.39
N VAL A 67 -3.56 28.58 10.45
CA VAL A 67 -2.57 28.77 11.52
C VAL A 67 -3.20 28.28 12.84
N PRO A 68 -2.49 27.50 13.69
CA PRO A 68 -1.06 27.15 13.63
C PRO A 68 -0.72 25.97 12.71
N ALA A 69 -1.71 25.17 12.30
CA ALA A 69 -1.50 24.05 11.38
C ALA A 69 -2.77 23.76 10.56
N ALA A 70 -2.61 23.23 9.35
CA ALA A 70 -3.72 22.88 8.48
C ALA A 70 -3.40 21.68 7.56
N ILE A 71 -4.46 21.03 7.08
CA ILE A 71 -4.40 20.01 6.03
C ILE A 71 -5.04 20.57 4.76
N ILE A 72 -4.25 20.67 3.70
CA ILE A 72 -4.69 21.04 2.35
C ILE A 72 -4.74 19.76 1.51
N ASN A 73 -5.71 19.63 0.61
CA ASN A 73 -5.84 18.48 -0.29
C ASN A 73 -5.51 18.93 -1.71
N LEU A 74 -4.51 18.30 -2.33
CA LEU A 74 -4.16 18.51 -3.73
C LEU A 74 -5.15 17.74 -4.61
N ARG A 75 -5.91 18.45 -5.45
CA ARG A 75 -6.84 17.86 -6.42
C ARG A 75 -6.32 18.06 -7.85
N MET A 76 -6.39 16.99 -8.65
CA MET A 76 -5.89 16.95 -10.03
C MET A 76 -6.90 16.24 -10.94
N LYS A 77 -6.87 16.53 -12.24
CA LYS A 77 -7.64 15.74 -13.23
C LYS A 77 -7.09 14.30 -13.30
N LYS A 78 -7.98 13.31 -13.45
CA LYS A 78 -7.62 11.88 -13.50
C LYS A 78 -6.60 11.55 -14.60
N SER A 79 -6.58 12.30 -15.70
CA SER A 79 -5.58 12.16 -16.78
C SER A 79 -4.17 12.55 -16.34
N VAL A 80 -4.04 13.62 -15.55
CA VAL A 80 -2.74 14.10 -15.04
C VAL A 80 -2.24 13.19 -13.91
N LEU A 81 -3.16 12.68 -13.08
CA LEU A 81 -2.85 11.74 -11.99
C LEU A 81 -2.15 10.45 -12.46
N LYS A 82 -2.37 10.00 -13.72
CA LYS A 82 -1.65 8.85 -14.29
C LYS A 82 -0.14 9.07 -14.43
N ASN A 83 0.28 10.33 -14.62
CA ASN A 83 1.66 10.72 -14.89
C ASN A 83 2.31 11.42 -13.69
N PHE A 84 1.55 11.60 -12.60
CA PHE A 84 1.99 12.21 -11.35
C PHE A 84 3.10 11.36 -10.70
N LYS A 85 4.22 12.01 -10.35
CA LYS A 85 5.33 11.40 -9.61
C LYS A 85 5.88 12.41 -8.61
N LEU A 86 6.19 11.89 -7.42
CA LEU A 86 6.91 12.64 -6.37
C LEU A 86 8.37 12.85 -6.78
N SER A 87 9.12 13.70 -6.08
CA SER A 87 10.58 13.77 -6.25
C SER A 87 11.20 12.38 -6.06
N THR A 88 12.34 12.12 -6.72
CA THR A 88 13.05 10.84 -6.63
C THR A 88 13.35 10.49 -5.18
N GLU A 89 13.87 11.45 -4.42
CA GLU A 89 14.15 11.34 -2.99
C GLU A 89 12.89 10.99 -2.17
N MET A 90 11.76 11.68 -2.37
CA MET A 90 10.52 11.39 -1.63
C MET A 90 9.95 10.00 -1.99
N SER A 91 10.14 9.56 -3.23
CA SER A 91 9.77 8.21 -3.66
C SER A 91 10.68 7.15 -3.03
N GLU A 92 11.98 7.39 -2.93
CA GLU A 92 12.96 6.49 -2.29
C GLU A 92 12.72 6.39 -0.77
N GLN A 93 12.49 7.52 -0.09
CA GLN A 93 12.13 7.56 1.34
C GLN A 93 10.80 6.85 1.64
N LEU A 94 9.84 6.87 0.72
CA LEU A 94 8.58 6.12 0.89
C LEU A 94 8.82 4.62 0.71
N ASN A 95 9.64 4.23 -0.28
CA ASN A 95 9.98 2.84 -0.55
C ASN A 95 10.83 2.22 0.59
N SER A 96 11.79 2.95 1.17
CA SER A 96 12.60 2.43 2.28
C SER A 96 11.73 2.09 3.49
N ARG A 97 10.82 3.01 3.88
CA ARG A 97 9.89 2.81 5.00
C ARG A 97 8.93 1.64 4.79
N LEU A 98 8.49 1.41 3.55
CA LEU A 98 7.67 0.24 3.21
C LEU A 98 8.47 -1.05 3.36
N ASN A 99 9.73 -1.07 2.93
CA ASN A 99 10.61 -2.23 3.10
C ASN A 99 10.96 -2.49 4.59
N GLU A 100 11.22 -1.44 5.37
CA GLU A 100 11.48 -1.52 6.81
C GLU A 100 10.28 -2.12 7.59
N GLU A 101 9.06 -1.69 7.27
CA GLU A 101 7.82 -2.23 7.85
C GLU A 101 7.55 -3.69 7.43
N LEU A 102 7.88 -4.07 6.19
CA LEU A 102 7.80 -5.47 5.73
C LEU A 102 8.82 -6.35 6.47
N GLU A 103 10.07 -5.93 6.56
CA GLU A 103 11.14 -6.61 7.30
C GLU A 103 10.79 -6.80 8.78
N LYS A 104 10.17 -5.79 9.40
CA LYS A 104 9.70 -5.86 10.79
C LYS A 104 8.61 -6.92 10.95
N ARG A 105 7.62 -6.96 10.04
CA ARG A 105 6.54 -7.97 10.05
C ARG A 105 7.04 -9.38 9.82
N LEU A 106 8.00 -9.58 8.92
CA LEU A 106 8.62 -10.90 8.69
C LEU A 106 9.34 -11.41 9.93
N LYS A 107 10.02 -10.52 10.68
CA LYS A 107 10.67 -10.86 11.96
C LYS A 107 9.66 -11.17 13.06
N GLU A 108 8.60 -10.37 13.19
CA GLU A 108 7.50 -10.63 14.13
C GLU A 108 6.79 -11.96 13.84
N GLU A 109 6.55 -12.30 12.57
CA GLU A 109 5.92 -13.56 12.18
C GLU A 109 6.85 -14.78 12.40
N ALA A 110 8.16 -14.63 12.20
CA ALA A 110 9.15 -15.66 12.51
C ALA A 110 9.23 -15.93 14.03
N GLU A 111 9.33 -14.89 14.86
CA GLU A 111 9.39 -15.03 16.32
C GLU A 111 8.08 -15.63 16.88
N LEU A 112 6.93 -15.30 16.28
CA LEU A 112 5.63 -15.86 16.65
C LEU A 112 5.49 -17.35 16.26
N LYS A 113 6.21 -17.83 15.24
CA LYS A 113 6.27 -19.26 14.87
C LYS A 113 7.14 -20.04 15.86
N SER A 114 8.34 -19.57 16.18
CA SER A 114 9.20 -20.23 17.18
C SER A 114 8.53 -20.32 18.56
N LYS A 115 7.79 -19.28 18.99
CA LYS A 115 6.98 -19.29 20.23
C LYS A 115 5.75 -20.21 20.20
N LYS A 116 5.41 -20.83 19.06
CA LYS A 116 4.46 -21.94 19.00
C LYS A 116 5.16 -23.29 19.16
N GLU A 117 6.30 -23.49 18.49
CA GLU A 117 7.05 -24.76 18.54
C GLU A 117 7.55 -25.08 19.96
N GLU A 118 7.91 -24.08 20.77
CA GLU A 118 8.25 -24.27 22.19
C GLU A 118 7.07 -24.79 23.05
N LYS A 119 5.80 -24.73 22.59
CA LYS A 119 4.63 -25.17 23.36
C LYS A 119 4.12 -26.58 23.08
N GLU A 120 4.66 -27.28 22.08
CA GLU A 120 4.29 -28.68 21.80
C GLU A 120 5.29 -29.72 22.34
N ASN A 121 6.42 -29.29 22.92
CA ASN A 121 7.53 -30.18 23.27
C ASN A 121 7.65 -30.55 24.77
N GLU A 122 6.64 -30.23 25.60
CA GLU A 122 6.70 -30.39 27.07
C GLU A 122 5.88 -31.58 27.62
N HIS A 123 5.69 -32.64 26.83
CA HIS A 123 5.14 -33.93 27.32
C HIS A 123 5.82 -35.15 26.68
N GLN A 124 6.78 -35.74 27.39
CA GLN A 124 7.41 -37.00 27.02
C GLN A 124 7.83 -37.83 28.24
N THR A 125 7.04 -38.87 28.57
CA THR A 125 7.50 -39.98 29.41
C THR A 125 6.84 -41.31 28.99
N GLN A 126 7.54 -42.41 29.23
CA GLN A 126 7.39 -43.76 28.64
C GLN A 126 6.62 -44.73 29.60
N PRO A 127 6.28 -46.03 29.31
CA PRO A 127 7.01 -46.99 28.46
C PRO A 127 6.19 -48.04 27.64
N GLN A 128 6.88 -49.09 27.18
CA GLN A 128 6.58 -50.04 26.09
C GLN A 128 5.82 -51.32 26.51
N THR A 129 5.29 -52.08 25.53
CA THR A 129 5.36 -53.57 25.41
C THR A 129 4.94 -54.03 23.98
N GLN A 130 5.24 -55.27 23.59
CA GLN A 130 5.11 -55.91 22.25
C GLN A 130 3.75 -56.68 22.10
N THR A 131 3.35 -57.25 20.95
CA THR A 131 4.04 -57.54 19.66
C THR A 131 3.19 -57.03 18.43
N GLU A 132 2.84 -57.69 17.30
CA GLU A 132 3.04 -59.04 16.71
C GLU A 132 2.94 -59.01 15.16
N THR A 133 3.13 -60.16 14.48
CA THR A 133 3.32 -60.24 12.99
C THR A 133 2.41 -61.28 12.32
N GLN A 134 1.66 -60.91 11.26
CA GLN A 134 1.56 -61.67 9.98
C GLN A 134 0.64 -61.07 8.89
N THR A 135 1.25 -60.88 7.71
CA THR A 135 0.83 -61.43 6.40
C THR A 135 -0.65 -61.57 6.04
N GLN A 136 -1.09 -60.79 5.04
CA GLN A 136 -1.54 -61.39 3.77
C GLN A 136 -1.49 -60.42 2.57
N ILE A 137 -1.05 -60.96 1.43
CA ILE A 137 -1.16 -60.33 0.11
C ILE A 137 -2.40 -60.91 -0.56
N GLN A 138 -3.19 -60.10 -1.26
CA GLN A 138 -4.14 -60.61 -2.24
C GLN A 138 -4.14 -59.72 -3.47
N THR A 139 -4.07 -60.36 -4.64
CA THR A 139 -4.02 -59.76 -5.98
C THR A 139 -5.42 -59.34 -6.46
N ASN A 140 -5.44 -58.74 -7.66
CA ASN A 140 -6.43 -58.89 -8.75
C ASN A 140 -6.51 -57.54 -9.48
N GLU A 141 -5.63 -57.24 -10.43
CA GLU A 141 -5.68 -57.69 -11.83
C GLU A 141 -6.99 -57.36 -12.58
N SER A 142 -6.97 -56.29 -13.38
CA SER A 142 -7.59 -56.11 -14.72
C SER A 142 -8.06 -54.67 -14.96
N GLY A 143 -7.99 -54.17 -16.20
CA GLY A 143 -8.58 -52.87 -16.59
C GLY A 143 -7.71 -52.01 -17.52
N GLN A 144 -7.49 -52.48 -18.75
CA GLN A 144 -6.60 -51.88 -19.76
C GLN A 144 -6.80 -50.39 -20.08
N THR A 145 -5.71 -49.75 -20.51
CA THR A 145 -5.71 -48.48 -21.24
C THR A 145 -6.15 -48.65 -22.70
N ARG A 146 -6.94 -47.71 -23.25
CA ARG A 146 -6.58 -46.94 -24.46
C ARG A 146 -7.54 -45.80 -24.86
N THR A 147 -7.01 -44.97 -25.76
CA THR A 147 -7.55 -43.84 -26.53
C THR A 147 -8.66 -44.22 -27.53
N GLU A 148 -9.50 -43.24 -27.91
CA GLU A 148 -9.67 -42.78 -29.31
C GLU A 148 -10.51 -41.48 -29.44
N ASP A 149 -10.48 -40.86 -30.62
CA ASP A 149 -10.97 -39.52 -31.00
C ASP A 149 -12.51 -39.37 -31.12
N ASP A 150 -13.02 -38.11 -31.11
CA ASP A 150 -13.73 -37.50 -32.27
C ASP A 150 -13.87 -35.95 -32.11
N LYS A 151 -14.68 -35.30 -32.97
CA LYS A 151 -14.56 -33.91 -33.44
C LYS A 151 -15.50 -32.88 -32.81
N THR A 152 -15.07 -31.62 -32.93
CA THR A 152 -15.82 -30.45 -33.45
C THR A 152 -17.35 -30.47 -33.43
N THR A 153 -17.97 -29.41 -32.85
CA THR A 153 -18.83 -28.44 -33.60
C THR A 153 -19.22 -27.22 -32.74
N ASP A 154 -19.34 -26.09 -33.42
CA ASP A 154 -19.99 -24.80 -33.14
C ASP A 154 -20.77 -24.59 -31.82
N ASN A 155 -20.67 -23.38 -31.26
CA ASN A 155 -21.77 -22.80 -30.48
C ASN A 155 -21.89 -21.27 -30.65
N GLN A 156 -22.30 -20.90 -31.86
CA GLN A 156 -23.29 -19.88 -32.22
C GLN A 156 -23.27 -18.49 -31.53
N LYS A 157 -23.17 -17.46 -32.38
CA LYS A 157 -23.35 -16.04 -32.02
C LYS A 157 -24.65 -15.49 -32.61
N GLN A 158 -25.60 -15.12 -31.75
CA GLN A 158 -26.50 -13.97 -31.95
C GLN A 158 -27.17 -13.56 -30.63
#